data_AF-A0A241WAW9-F1
#
_entry.id   AF-A0A241WAW9-F1
#
_cell.length_a   1.000
_cell.length_b   1.000
_cell.length_c   1.000
_cell.angle_alpha   90.00
_cell.angle_beta   90.00
_cell.angle_gamma   90.00
#
_symmetry.space_group_name_H-M   'P 1'
#
loop_
_entity.id
_entity.type
_entity.pdbx_description
1 polymer ?
#
loop_
_entity_poly.entity_id
_entity_poly.type
_entity_poly.pdbx_seq_one_letter_code
_entity_poly.pdbx_strand_id
1 'polypeptide(L)'
;MLLDKYGLHKGIVKSYSNYLISDVGIKRKTTRHHESQFAVEKTYQMHKVAIAQCKSFRELNAILHTDDYTARKFHELACAELNLPSMSERHLKNLSDTWTWRYQHRNTILNAEMTIIQIATQLNTSSDEIYNARKALRRRLKIKETIGVVRVISLDQWVLQHAIELKTLKISQLQQKFQISSAQIKYRRKLLKQLQKKETQSVA
;
A
#
# COMPACT_ATOMS: atom_id res chain seq x y z
N MET A 1 44.12 10.50 -11.50
CA MET A 1 43.41 10.33 -10.20
C MET A 1 43.99 9.31 -9.21
N LEU A 2 44.70 8.22 -9.61
CA LEU A 2 45.49 7.42 -8.63
C LEU A 2 46.96 7.81 -8.62
N LEU A 3 47.51 8.15 -9.79
CA LEU A 3 48.86 8.66 -9.95
C LEU A 3 49.04 9.99 -9.19
N ASP A 4 48.13 10.94 -9.40
CA ASP A 4 48.25 12.29 -8.82
C ASP A 4 48.07 12.33 -7.31
N LYS A 5 47.33 11.37 -6.73
CA LYS A 5 47.01 11.31 -5.31
C LYS A 5 47.94 10.39 -4.51
N TYR A 6 48.46 9.33 -5.13
CA TYR A 6 49.21 8.27 -4.43
C TYR A 6 50.52 7.86 -5.15
N GLY A 7 50.91 8.53 -6.23
CA GLY A 7 52.12 8.21 -6.99
C GLY A 7 52.08 6.85 -7.72
N LEU A 8 50.91 6.19 -7.77
CA LEU A 8 50.81 4.84 -8.30
C LEU A 8 50.67 4.82 -9.82
N HIS A 9 51.71 4.30 -10.49
CA HIS A 9 51.70 4.05 -11.92
C HIS A 9 50.75 2.92 -12.31
N LYS A 10 50.19 3.01 -13.52
CA LYS A 10 49.22 2.05 -14.07
C LYS A 10 49.72 0.60 -14.05
N GLY A 11 51.03 0.39 -14.25
CA GLY A 11 51.66 -0.93 -14.17
C GLY A 11 51.64 -1.52 -12.76
N ILE A 12 51.94 -0.70 -11.75
CA ILE A 12 51.95 -1.11 -10.33
C ILE A 12 50.53 -1.48 -9.89
N VAL A 13 49.54 -0.64 -10.24
CA VAL A 13 48.12 -0.92 -9.94
C VAL A 13 47.67 -2.23 -10.56
N LYS A 14 48.10 -2.53 -11.80
CA LYS A 14 47.77 -3.79 -12.48
C LYS A 14 48.42 -5.00 -11.79
N SER A 15 49.68 -4.88 -11.37
CA SER A 15 50.40 -5.93 -10.65
C SER A 15 49.70 -6.28 -9.33
N TYR A 16 49.40 -5.26 -8.51
CA TYR A 16 48.68 -5.46 -7.25
C TYR A 16 47.26 -6.02 -7.47
N SER A 17 46.55 -5.55 -8.50
CA SER A 17 45.24 -6.11 -8.82
C SER A 17 45.33 -7.58 -9.19
N ASN A 18 46.37 -8.01 -9.91
CA ASN A 18 46.56 -9.41 -10.26
C ASN A 18 46.87 -10.25 -9.02
N TYR A 19 47.78 -9.78 -8.15
CA TYR A 19 48.11 -10.43 -6.87
C TYR A 19 46.87 -10.64 -5.98
N LEU A 20 46.02 -9.62 -5.85
CA LEU A 20 44.79 -9.71 -5.09
C LEU A 20 43.80 -10.75 -5.65
N ILE A 21 43.82 -10.99 -6.96
CA ILE A 21 42.98 -11.98 -7.62
C ILE A 21 43.57 -13.39 -7.47
N SER A 22 44.88 -13.55 -7.71
CA SER A 22 45.54 -14.86 -7.72
C SER A 22 45.79 -15.42 -6.32
N ASP A 23 46.32 -14.59 -5.42
CA ASP A 23 46.91 -15.05 -4.17
C ASP A 23 45.97 -14.82 -2.98
N VAL A 24 45.13 -13.79 -3.07
CA VAL A 24 44.13 -13.45 -2.02
C VAL A 24 42.72 -13.97 -2.39
N GLY A 25 42.52 -14.46 -3.61
CA GLY A 25 41.25 -15.05 -4.06
C GLY A 25 40.11 -14.04 -4.22
N ILE A 26 40.42 -12.74 -4.34
CA ILE A 26 39.40 -11.71 -4.52
C ILE A 26 38.81 -11.83 -5.92
N LYS A 27 37.51 -12.12 -6.01
CA LYS A 27 36.81 -12.17 -7.30
C LYS A 27 36.86 -10.81 -7.98
N ARG A 28 37.40 -10.77 -9.19
CA ARG A 28 37.40 -9.59 -10.04
C ARG A 28 35.96 -9.19 -10.36
N LYS A 29 35.47 -8.14 -9.74
CA LYS A 29 34.20 -7.51 -10.16
C LYS A 29 34.48 -6.76 -11.46
N THR A 30 33.89 -7.22 -12.56
CA THR A 30 33.83 -6.44 -13.80
C THR A 30 32.79 -5.36 -13.63
N THR A 31 33.10 -4.30 -12.89
CA THR A 31 32.30 -3.08 -12.95
C THR A 31 32.73 -2.32 -14.19
N ARG A 32 31.88 -2.35 -15.22
CA ARG A 32 31.96 -1.38 -16.31
C ARG A 32 31.57 -0.03 -15.71
N HIS A 33 32.55 0.71 -15.22
CA HIS A 33 32.32 2.05 -14.70
C HIS A 33 32.03 2.97 -15.89
N HIS A 34 30.76 3.30 -16.07
CA HIS A 34 30.35 4.31 -17.03
C HIS A 34 30.69 5.69 -16.48
N GLU A 35 31.12 6.62 -17.33
CA GLU A 35 31.43 8.01 -16.96
C GLU A 35 30.27 8.69 -16.22
N SER A 36 29.04 8.31 -16.53
CA SER A 36 27.84 8.75 -15.83
C SER A 36 27.86 8.42 -14.34
N GLN A 37 28.40 7.27 -13.91
CA GLN A 37 28.48 6.92 -12.49
C GLN A 37 29.45 7.83 -11.72
N PHE A 38 30.59 8.18 -12.34
CA PHE A 38 31.55 9.11 -11.75
C PHE A 38 30.98 10.54 -11.66
N ALA A 39 30.22 10.97 -12.66
CA ALA A 39 29.56 12.26 -12.64
C ALA A 39 28.59 12.36 -11.46
N VAL A 40 27.79 11.31 -11.24
CA VAL A 40 26.81 11.26 -10.15
C VAL A 40 27.49 11.21 -8.78
N GLU A 41 28.56 10.43 -8.63
CA GLU A 41 29.35 10.40 -7.38
C GLU A 41 29.98 11.77 -7.09
N LYS A 42 30.47 12.49 -8.11
CA LYS A 42 31.00 13.84 -7.94
C LYS A 42 29.93 14.81 -7.45
N THR A 43 28.74 14.77 -8.07
CA THR A 43 27.59 15.58 -7.66
C THR A 43 27.13 15.22 -6.25
N TYR A 44 27.14 13.93 -5.89
CA TYR A 44 26.84 13.46 -4.53
C TYR A 44 27.80 14.06 -3.50
N GLN A 45 29.12 14.00 -3.75
CA GLN A 45 30.11 14.56 -2.82
C GLN A 45 29.95 16.08 -2.64
N MET A 46 29.56 16.80 -3.70
CA MET A 46 29.33 18.25 -3.64
C MET A 46 28.03 18.62 -2.90
N HIS A 47 26.96 17.83 -3.06
CA HIS A 47 25.62 18.18 -2.58
C HIS A 47 25.07 17.23 -1.50
N LYS A 48 25.94 16.47 -0.82
CA LYS A 48 25.57 15.44 0.16
C LYS A 48 24.55 15.91 1.21
N VAL A 49 24.75 17.09 1.80
CA VAL A 49 23.83 17.63 2.82
C VAL A 49 22.46 17.96 2.23
N ALA A 50 22.44 18.56 1.03
CA ALA A 50 21.19 18.88 0.33
C ALA A 50 20.43 17.60 -0.04
N ILE A 51 21.13 16.58 -0.54
CA ILE A 51 20.57 15.27 -0.87
C ILE A 51 19.89 14.66 0.36
N ALA A 52 20.55 14.62 1.52
CA ALA A 52 19.96 14.02 2.72
C ALA A 52 18.72 14.76 3.24
N GLN A 53 18.60 16.06 2.97
CA GLN A 53 17.47 16.88 3.39
C GLN A 53 16.26 16.80 2.45
N CYS A 54 16.43 16.28 1.23
CA CYS A 54 15.34 16.13 0.27
C CYS A 54 14.18 15.31 0.84
N LYS A 55 12.96 15.76 0.54
CA LYS A 55 11.71 15.10 0.97
C LYS A 55 11.00 14.40 -0.19
N SER A 56 11.44 14.60 -1.42
CA SER A 56 10.84 14.01 -2.61
C SER A 56 11.89 13.48 -3.60
N PHE A 57 11.52 12.43 -4.35
CA PHE A 57 12.35 11.92 -5.45
C PHE A 57 12.53 12.95 -6.57
N ARG A 58 11.57 13.86 -6.75
CA ARG A 58 11.67 14.95 -7.73
C ARG A 58 12.82 15.91 -7.40
N GLU A 59 12.97 16.28 -6.12
CA GLU A 59 14.10 17.09 -5.65
C GLU A 59 15.42 16.36 -5.84
N LEU A 60 15.46 15.06 -5.53
CA LEU A 60 16.66 14.25 -5.71
C LEU A 60 17.10 14.14 -7.17
N ASN A 61 16.16 13.91 -8.08
CA ASN A 61 16.46 13.85 -9.51
C ASN A 61 16.88 15.20 -10.08
N ALA A 62 16.39 16.31 -9.50
CA ALA A 62 16.83 17.64 -9.89
C ALA A 62 18.29 17.92 -9.51
N ILE A 63 18.80 17.30 -8.43
CA ILE A 63 20.20 17.46 -7.98
C ILE A 63 21.11 16.45 -8.68
N LEU A 64 20.72 15.17 -8.68
CA LEU A 64 21.59 14.08 -9.16
C LEU A 64 21.52 13.89 -10.68
N HIS A 65 20.43 14.34 -11.32
CA HIS A 65 20.18 14.13 -12.76
C HIS A 65 20.24 12.65 -13.16
N THR A 66 19.71 11.76 -12.31
CA THR A 66 19.71 10.30 -12.50
C THR A 66 18.31 9.71 -12.49
N ASP A 67 18.24 8.41 -12.75
CA ASP A 67 17.06 7.59 -12.48
C ASP A 67 16.75 7.48 -10.97
N ASP A 68 15.50 7.13 -10.67
CA ASP A 68 14.98 7.01 -9.30
C ASP A 68 15.72 5.99 -8.45
N TYR A 69 16.20 4.89 -9.04
CA TYR A 69 16.89 3.84 -8.31
C TYR A 69 18.25 4.32 -7.83
N THR A 70 19.03 4.92 -8.72
CA THR A 70 20.32 5.54 -8.39
C THR A 70 20.15 6.69 -7.39
N ALA A 71 19.15 7.54 -7.59
CA ALA A 71 18.84 8.66 -6.69
C ALA A 71 18.49 8.18 -5.28
N ARG A 72 17.65 7.14 -5.16
CA ARG A 72 17.31 6.52 -3.87
C ARG A 72 18.55 5.98 -3.16
N LYS A 73 19.42 5.29 -3.89
CA LYS A 73 20.66 4.71 -3.31
C LYS A 73 21.54 5.82 -2.72
N PHE A 74 21.77 6.90 -3.45
CA PHE A 74 22.57 8.02 -2.96
C PHE A 74 21.89 8.80 -1.82
N HIS A 75 20.56 8.87 -1.81
CA HIS A 75 19.81 9.41 -0.67
C HIS A 75 20.03 8.60 0.60
N GLU A 76 19.85 7.28 0.51
CA GLU A 76 20.04 6.36 1.63
C GLU A 76 21.49 6.40 2.15
N LEU A 77 22.47 6.49 1.26
CA LEU A 77 23.88 6.70 1.63
C LEU A 77 24.11 8.04 2.34
N ALA A 78 23.60 9.15 1.80
CA ALA A 78 23.76 10.47 2.42
C ALA A 78 23.13 10.51 3.82
N CYS A 79 21.95 9.92 3.97
CA CYS A 79 21.23 9.81 5.23
C CYS A 79 22.00 8.95 6.24
N ALA A 80 22.52 7.79 5.83
CA ALA A 80 23.33 6.92 6.70
C ALA A 80 24.61 7.63 7.18
N GLU A 81 25.31 8.34 6.29
CA GLU A 81 26.53 9.06 6.65
C GLU A 81 26.28 10.28 7.57
N LEU A 82 25.07 10.84 7.55
CA LEU A 82 24.67 11.98 8.39
C LEU A 82 23.83 11.57 9.61
N ASN A 83 23.63 10.27 9.84
CA ASN A 83 22.75 9.73 10.88
C ASN A 83 21.32 10.29 10.84
N LEU A 84 20.80 10.55 9.64
CA LEU A 84 19.44 11.02 9.41
C LEU A 84 18.54 9.86 8.95
N PRO A 85 17.26 9.83 9.34
CA PRO A 85 16.34 8.83 8.84
C PRO A 85 16.07 9.08 7.36
N SER A 86 16.31 8.05 6.54
CA SER A 86 16.06 8.04 5.10
C SER A 86 14.56 8.18 4.79
N MET A 87 14.22 8.54 3.56
CA MET A 87 12.82 8.60 3.13
C MET A 87 12.14 7.24 3.24
N SER A 88 12.88 6.17 2.90
CA SER A 88 12.44 4.77 3.03
C SER A 88 12.06 4.43 4.47
N GLU A 89 12.91 4.76 5.43
CA GLU A 89 12.66 4.49 6.85
C GLU A 89 11.49 5.31 7.39
N ARG A 90 11.40 6.60 7.03
CA ARG A 90 10.25 7.44 7.41
C ARG A 90 8.94 6.85 6.86
N HIS A 91 8.95 6.38 5.61
CA HIS A 91 7.78 5.74 5.02
C HIS A 91 7.39 4.46 5.76
N LEU A 92 8.36 3.59 6.08
CA LEU A 92 8.11 2.37 6.85
C LEU A 92 7.59 2.66 8.25
N LYS A 93 8.16 3.67 8.92
CA LYS A 93 7.69 4.12 10.24
C LYS A 93 6.25 4.63 10.16
N ASN A 94 5.94 5.50 9.21
CA ASN A 94 4.58 6.00 9.02
C ASN A 94 3.59 4.86 8.72
N LEU A 95 3.98 3.88 7.91
CA LEU A 95 3.16 2.68 7.66
C LEU A 95 2.92 1.89 8.94
N SER A 96 3.95 1.68 9.75
CA SER A 96 3.85 1.01 11.05
C SER A 96 2.90 1.76 11.97
N ASP A 97 3.09 3.06 12.15
CA ASP A 97 2.26 3.92 13.01
C ASP A 97 0.80 3.90 12.55
N THR A 98 0.57 4.00 11.24
CA THR A 98 -0.77 3.88 10.64
C THR A 98 -1.42 2.54 10.96
N TRP A 99 -0.67 1.44 10.92
CA TRP A 99 -1.20 0.12 11.26
C TRP A 99 -1.47 -0.01 12.76
N THR A 100 -0.57 0.47 13.61
CA THR A 100 -0.76 0.49 15.07
C THR A 100 -2.05 1.21 15.43
N TRP A 101 -2.26 2.41 14.89
CA TRP A 101 -3.49 3.17 15.07
C TRP A 101 -4.74 2.40 14.62
N ARG A 102 -4.70 1.77 13.44
CA ARG A 102 -5.82 0.95 12.93
C ARG A 102 -6.16 -0.21 13.85
N TYR A 103 -5.15 -0.85 14.45
CA TYR A 103 -5.38 -1.96 15.37
C TYR A 103 -5.92 -1.48 16.72
N GLN A 104 -5.44 -0.36 17.23
CA GLN A 104 -5.95 0.27 18.47
C GLN A 104 -7.44 0.61 18.34
N HIS A 105 -7.85 1.16 17.20
CA HIS A 105 -9.24 1.56 16.95
C HIS A 105 -10.05 0.51 16.17
N ARG A 106 -9.56 -0.74 16.11
CA ARG A 106 -10.14 -1.80 15.27
C ARG A 106 -11.64 -1.99 15.49
N ASN A 107 -12.07 -2.06 16.76
CA ASN A 107 -13.46 -2.34 17.10
C ASN A 107 -14.39 -1.20 16.66
N THR A 108 -13.97 0.05 16.86
CA THR A 108 -14.70 1.24 16.41
C THR A 108 -14.75 1.31 14.88
N ILE A 109 -13.61 1.11 14.21
CA ILE A 109 -13.53 1.16 12.74
C ILE A 109 -14.38 0.05 12.10
N LEU A 110 -14.42 -1.15 12.68
CA LEU A 110 -15.20 -2.28 12.15
C LEU A 110 -16.64 -2.35 12.68
N ASN A 111 -17.09 -1.37 13.47
CA ASN A 111 -18.44 -1.30 13.99
C ASN A 111 -19.47 -1.31 12.84
N ALA A 112 -20.45 -2.21 12.93
CA ALA A 112 -21.49 -2.40 11.92
C ALA A 112 -22.66 -1.40 12.04
N GLU A 113 -22.90 -0.87 13.24
CA GLU A 113 -24.00 0.04 13.55
C GLU A 113 -23.64 1.50 13.25
N MET A 114 -22.35 1.84 13.34
CA MET A 114 -21.86 3.20 13.12
C MET A 114 -21.55 3.49 11.65
N THR A 115 -21.99 4.66 11.19
CA THR A 115 -21.62 5.21 9.88
C THR A 115 -20.16 5.67 9.86
N ILE A 116 -19.57 5.76 8.67
CA ILE A 116 -18.19 6.25 8.49
C ILE A 116 -18.03 7.67 9.06
N ILE A 117 -19.04 8.53 8.85
CA ILE A 117 -19.03 9.92 9.33
C ILE A 117 -19.02 9.95 10.86
N GLN A 118 -19.85 9.15 11.53
CA GLN A 118 -19.88 9.07 13.00
C GLN A 118 -18.57 8.56 13.60
N ILE A 119 -17.91 7.60 12.92
CA ILE A 119 -16.61 7.09 13.35
C ILE A 119 -15.53 8.15 13.12
N ALA A 120 -15.58 8.86 12.00
CA ALA A 120 -14.65 9.94 11.68
C ALA A 120 -14.74 11.06 12.73
N THR A 121 -15.95 11.45 13.14
CA THR A 121 -16.16 12.41 14.22
C THR A 121 -15.67 11.88 15.58
N GLN A 122 -15.91 10.61 15.90
CA GLN A 122 -15.47 10.02 17.17
C GLN A 122 -13.95 9.91 17.27
N LEU A 123 -13.29 9.57 16.17
CA LEU A 123 -11.83 9.39 16.11
C LEU A 123 -11.09 10.67 15.72
N ASN A 124 -11.79 11.78 15.52
CA ASN A 124 -11.25 13.07 15.07
C ASN A 124 -10.35 12.94 13.81
N THR A 125 -10.86 12.24 12.80
CA THR A 125 -10.17 11.97 11.53
C THR A 125 -11.10 12.22 10.34
N SER A 126 -10.57 12.14 9.12
CA SER A 126 -11.40 12.29 7.92
C SER A 126 -12.21 11.03 7.60
N SER A 127 -13.36 11.21 6.96
CA SER A 127 -14.18 10.09 6.46
C SER A 127 -13.40 9.18 5.51
N ASP A 128 -12.51 9.74 4.69
CA ASP A 128 -11.68 8.99 3.75
C ASP A 128 -10.64 8.12 4.46
N GLU A 129 -10.02 8.63 5.53
CA GLU A 129 -9.11 7.85 6.36
C GLU A 129 -9.83 6.67 7.01
N ILE A 130 -11.04 6.88 7.55
CA ILE A 130 -11.85 5.80 8.12
C ILE A 130 -12.26 4.78 7.06
N TYR A 131 -12.68 5.23 5.87
CA TYR A 131 -13.01 4.35 4.77
C TYR A 131 -11.83 3.46 4.38
N ASN A 132 -10.66 4.07 4.20
CA ASN A 132 -9.42 3.37 3.84
C ASN A 132 -8.95 2.43 4.95
N ALA A 133 -9.02 2.86 6.21
CA ALA A 133 -8.69 2.05 7.37
C ALA A 133 -9.60 0.81 7.49
N ARG A 134 -10.92 1.00 7.34
CA ARG A 134 -11.92 -0.08 7.35
C ARG A 134 -11.68 -1.08 6.24
N LYS A 135 -11.42 -0.60 5.02
CA LYS A 135 -11.09 -1.44 3.85
C LYS A 135 -9.81 -2.24 4.08
N ALA A 136 -8.74 -1.59 4.55
CA ALA A 136 -7.47 -2.24 4.83
C ALA A 136 -7.56 -3.29 5.94
N LEU A 137 -8.28 -2.99 7.04
CA LEU A 137 -8.51 -3.94 8.14
C LEU A 137 -9.32 -5.16 7.67
N ARG A 138 -10.40 -4.96 6.90
CA ARG A 138 -11.19 -6.07 6.36
C ARG A 138 -10.36 -7.01 5.48
N ARG A 139 -9.55 -6.45 4.59
CA ARG A 139 -8.63 -7.23 3.74
C ARG A 139 -7.63 -8.04 4.57
N ARG A 140 -6.98 -7.40 5.54
CA ARG A 140 -5.96 -8.05 6.38
C ARG A 140 -6.56 -9.15 7.28
N LEU A 141 -7.78 -8.95 7.76
CA LEU A 141 -8.50 -9.92 8.59
C LEU A 141 -9.34 -10.93 7.79
N LYS A 142 -9.27 -10.88 6.45
CA LYS A 142 -10.07 -11.72 5.54
C LYS A 142 -11.58 -11.66 5.81
N ILE A 143 -12.08 -10.53 6.28
CA ILE A 143 -13.51 -10.28 6.47
C ILE A 143 -14.09 -9.98 5.08
N LYS A 144 -15.10 -10.75 4.65
CA LYS A 144 -15.72 -10.56 3.33
C LYS A 144 -16.20 -9.12 3.17
N GLU A 145 -15.73 -8.45 2.11
CA GLU A 145 -16.24 -7.14 1.72
C GLU A 145 -17.71 -7.30 1.32
N THR A 146 -18.64 -6.96 2.21
CA THR A 146 -20.00 -6.63 1.81
C THR A 146 -19.93 -5.31 1.05
N ILE A 147 -19.85 -5.37 -0.28
CA ILE A 147 -19.91 -4.19 -1.13
C ILE A 147 -21.29 -3.55 -0.95
N GLY A 148 -21.33 -2.37 -0.32
CA GLY A 148 -22.55 -1.60 -0.08
C GLY A 148 -22.68 -1.06 1.35
N VAL A 149 -23.62 -0.14 1.54
CA VAL A 149 -24.11 0.30 2.86
C VAL A 149 -24.25 -0.94 3.74
N VAL A 150 -23.71 -0.90 4.96
CA VAL A 150 -23.99 -1.91 5.98
C VAL A 150 -25.49 -1.85 6.22
N ARG A 151 -26.25 -2.56 5.39
CA ARG A 151 -27.58 -2.98 5.78
C ARG A 151 -27.30 -3.98 6.87
N VAL A 152 -27.72 -3.64 8.09
CA VAL A 152 -27.69 -4.48 9.30
C VAL A 152 -28.20 -5.91 9.01
N ILE A 153 -28.95 -6.07 7.92
CA ILE A 153 -29.43 -7.32 7.37
C ILE A 153 -28.86 -7.48 5.96
N SER A 154 -28.10 -8.56 5.71
CA SER A 154 -27.67 -8.91 4.34
C SER A 154 -28.88 -9.04 3.43
N LEU A 155 -28.74 -8.72 2.13
CA LEU A 155 -29.88 -8.77 1.20
C LEU A 155 -30.57 -10.14 1.22
N ASP A 156 -29.79 -11.22 1.39
CA ASP A 156 -30.28 -12.59 1.52
C ASP A 156 -31.14 -12.77 2.78
N GLN A 157 -30.67 -12.30 3.95
CA GLN A 157 -31.44 -12.34 5.19
C GLN A 157 -32.72 -11.50 5.10
N TRP A 158 -32.67 -10.33 4.44
CA TRP A 158 -33.85 -9.49 4.26
C TRP A 158 -34.89 -10.22 3.40
N VAL A 159 -34.45 -10.89 2.34
CA VAL A 159 -35.33 -11.68 1.46
C VAL A 159 -35.94 -12.87 2.19
N LEU A 160 -35.20 -13.54 3.09
CA LEU A 160 -35.72 -14.62 3.92
C LEU A 160 -36.75 -14.11 4.94
N GLN A 161 -36.48 -13.00 5.62
CA GLN A 161 -37.41 -12.40 6.58
C GLN A 161 -38.74 -11.98 5.93
N HIS A 162 -38.71 -11.50 4.69
CA HIS A 162 -39.89 -11.03 3.96
C HIS A 162 -40.36 -12.04 2.90
N ALA A 163 -39.99 -13.33 3.04
CA ALA A 163 -40.27 -14.36 2.04
C ALA A 163 -41.77 -14.56 1.78
N ILE A 164 -42.59 -14.49 2.83
CA ILE A 164 -44.04 -14.64 2.74
C ILE A 164 -44.63 -13.49 1.92
N GLU A 165 -44.28 -12.26 2.25
CA GLU A 165 -44.78 -11.06 1.59
C GLU A 165 -44.35 -11.01 0.11
N LEU A 166 -43.12 -11.42 -0.18
CA LEU A 166 -42.62 -11.52 -1.55
C LEU A 166 -43.39 -12.55 -2.39
N LYS A 167 -43.96 -13.60 -1.78
CA LYS A 167 -44.79 -14.60 -2.48
C LYS A 167 -46.25 -14.15 -2.63
N THR A 168 -46.83 -13.50 -1.62
CA THR A 168 -48.27 -13.25 -1.54
C THR A 168 -48.71 -11.93 -2.16
N LEU A 169 -47.94 -10.85 -1.98
CA LEU A 169 -48.37 -9.50 -2.36
C LEU A 169 -48.15 -9.21 -3.86
N LYS A 170 -48.96 -8.30 -4.42
CA LYS A 170 -48.74 -7.79 -5.78
C LYS A 170 -47.56 -6.82 -5.80
N ILE A 171 -46.93 -6.63 -6.97
CA ILE A 171 -45.76 -5.75 -7.13
C ILE A 171 -46.06 -4.32 -6.67
N SER A 172 -47.24 -3.78 -7.02
CA SER A 172 -47.66 -2.43 -6.60
C SER A 172 -47.72 -2.26 -5.09
N GLN A 173 -48.28 -3.26 -4.37
CA GLN A 173 -48.34 -3.26 -2.90
C GLN A 173 -46.95 -3.32 -2.27
N LEU A 174 -46.04 -4.10 -2.85
CA LEU A 174 -44.65 -4.19 -2.40
C LEU A 174 -43.87 -2.90 -2.66
N GLN A 175 -44.12 -2.22 -3.79
CA GLN A 175 -43.52 -0.93 -4.09
C GLN A 175 -43.93 0.12 -3.06
N GLN A 176 -45.21 0.16 -2.71
CA GLN A 176 -45.73 1.09 -1.70
C GLN A 176 -45.21 0.76 -0.30
N LYS A 177 -45.20 -0.51 0.10
CA LYS A 177 -44.78 -0.93 1.45
C LYS A 177 -43.29 -0.71 1.71
N PHE A 178 -42.44 -1.04 0.73
CA PHE A 178 -40.99 -1.04 0.90
C PHE A 178 -40.28 0.12 0.22
N GLN A 179 -41.00 0.99 -0.49
CA GLN A 179 -40.45 2.14 -1.23
C GLN A 179 -39.29 1.76 -2.15
N ILE A 180 -39.44 0.64 -2.87
CA ILE A 180 -38.43 0.06 -3.76
C ILE A 180 -38.97 -0.05 -5.17
N SER A 181 -38.08 -0.05 -6.17
CA SER A 181 -38.50 -0.14 -7.56
C SER A 181 -39.01 -1.53 -7.91
N SER A 182 -39.88 -1.61 -8.92
CA SER A 182 -40.39 -2.89 -9.45
C SER A 182 -39.27 -3.81 -9.92
N ALA A 183 -38.19 -3.26 -10.48
CA ALA A 183 -36.99 -4.00 -10.88
C ALA A 183 -36.29 -4.64 -9.66
N GLN A 184 -36.13 -3.90 -8.57
CA GLN A 184 -35.54 -4.42 -7.34
C GLN A 184 -36.43 -5.51 -6.69
N ILE A 185 -37.76 -5.41 -6.79
CA ILE A 185 -38.70 -6.44 -6.31
C ILE A 185 -38.57 -7.72 -7.13
N LYS A 186 -38.52 -7.62 -8.47
CA LYS A 186 -38.30 -8.76 -9.36
C LYS A 186 -36.99 -9.47 -9.04
N TYR A 187 -35.92 -8.70 -8.82
CA TYR A 187 -34.62 -9.25 -8.42
C TYR A 187 -34.71 -10.03 -7.10
N ARG A 188 -35.32 -9.45 -6.07
CA ARG A 188 -35.49 -10.10 -4.75
C ARG A 188 -36.32 -11.39 -4.83
N ARG A 189 -37.37 -11.44 -5.66
CA ARG A 189 -38.14 -12.67 -5.93
C ARG A 189 -37.30 -13.75 -6.61
N LYS A 190 -36.45 -13.38 -7.57
CA LYS A 190 -35.51 -14.31 -8.22
C LYS A 190 -34.52 -14.87 -7.20
N LEU A 191 -33.99 -14.01 -6.33
CA LEU A 191 -33.07 -14.39 -5.27
C LEU A 191 -33.72 -15.36 -4.27
N LEU A 192 -34.96 -15.11 -3.85
CA LEU A 192 -35.73 -16.02 -2.98
C LEU A 192 -35.84 -17.43 -3.57
N LYS A 193 -36.14 -17.54 -4.87
CA LYS A 193 -36.19 -18.84 -5.57
C LYS A 193 -34.85 -19.55 -5.60
N GLN A 194 -33.74 -18.80 -5.76
CA GLN A 194 -32.40 -19.37 -5.75
C GLN A 194 -31.98 -19.86 -4.37
N LEU A 195 -32.32 -19.13 -3.31
CA LEU A 195 -32.05 -19.53 -1.94
C LEU A 195 -32.83 -20.81 -1.57
N GLN A 196 -34.12 -20.88 -1.90
CA GLN A 196 -34.95 -22.08 -1.68
C GLN A 196 -34.45 -23.32 -2.43
N LYS A 197 -33.92 -23.16 -3.65
CA LYS A 197 -33.32 -24.26 -4.41
C LYS A 197 -32.03 -24.79 -3.78
N LYS A 198 -31.22 -23.91 -3.20
CA LYS A 198 -29.98 -24.31 -2.52
C LYS A 198 -30.26 -25.06 -1.23
N GLU A 199 -31.26 -24.64 -0.45
CA GLU A 199 -31.69 -25.35 0.76
C GLU A 199 -32.22 -26.76 0.45
N THR A 200 -33.01 -26.91 -0.62
CA THR A 200 -33.53 -28.23 -1.02
C THR A 200 -32.45 -29.18 -1.57
N GLN A 201 -31.34 -28.65 -2.07
CA GLN A 201 -30.20 -29.44 -2.56
C GLN A 201 -29.17 -29.79 -1.49
N SER A 202 -29.20 -29.15 -0.31
CA SER A 202 -28.28 -29.50 0.79
C SER A 202 -28.87 -30.45 1.82
N VAL A 203 -30.14 -30.85 1.64
CA VAL A 203 -30.88 -31.78 2.51
C VAL A 203 -31.15 -33.12 1.81
N ALA A 204 -30.75 -33.25 0.55
CA ALA A 204 -30.73 -34.50 -0.22
C ALA A 204 -29.28 -35.01 -0.34
#